data_AF-A0A930WQX4-F1
#
_entry.id   AF-A0A930WQX4-F1
#
_cell.length_a   1.000
_cell.length_b   1.000
_cell.length_c   1.000
_cell.angle_alpha   90.00
_cell.angle_beta   90.00
_cell.angle_gamma   90.00
#
_symmetry.space_group_name_H-M   'P 1'
#
loop_
_entity.id
_entity.type
_entity.pdbx_description
1 polymer ?
#
loop_
_entity_poly.entity_id
_entity_poly.type
_entity_poly.pdbx_seq_one_letter_code
_entity_poly.pdbx_strand_id
1 'polypeptide(L)'
;GMLFSTIKPAQESFLFYKEGTKFDNPEVAFHDMRLHWKEDCYVELDFPNAYKSMVSFAVLEKNPYYISEVEEMEVVEEELDSIQKEVLISQLKSEINDALESMDSQRFMELTNRLKELEDE
;
A
#
# COMPACT_ATOMS: atom_id res chain seq x y z
N GLY A 1 -11.35 13.84 -7.30
CA GLY A 1 -10.43 12.85 -6.72
C GLY A 1 -9.26 13.56 -6.07
N MET A 2 -8.70 13.00 -5.02
CA MET A 2 -7.56 13.55 -4.29
C MET A 2 -6.49 12.48 -4.08
N LEU A 3 -5.23 12.86 -4.21
CA LEU A 3 -4.08 12.03 -3.88
C LEU A 3 -3.29 12.69 -2.76
N PHE A 4 -2.94 11.91 -1.74
CA PHE A 4 -1.97 12.26 -0.73
C PHE A 4 -0.83 11.26 -0.75
N SER A 5 0.42 11.71 -0.82
CA SER A 5 1.59 10.84 -0.81
C SER A 5 2.59 11.23 0.27
N THR A 6 3.09 10.25 1.01
CA THR A 6 4.22 10.40 1.93
C THR A 6 5.56 9.98 1.30
N ILE A 7 5.51 9.38 0.11
CA ILE A 7 6.68 8.83 -0.59
C ILE A 7 7.23 9.86 -1.58
N LYS A 8 6.35 10.67 -2.18
CA LYS A 8 6.71 11.69 -3.16
C LYS A 8 7.26 12.97 -2.52
N PRO A 9 8.04 13.78 -3.26
CA PRO A 9 8.48 15.10 -2.82
C PRO A 9 7.28 16.00 -2.46
N ALA A 10 7.50 16.98 -1.58
CA ALA A 10 6.44 17.87 -1.09
C ALA A 10 5.65 18.64 -2.19
N GLN A 11 6.24 18.85 -3.36
CA GLN A 11 5.55 19.47 -4.50
C GLN A 11 4.57 18.54 -5.21
N GLU A 12 4.70 17.23 -5.01
CA GLU A 12 3.87 16.18 -5.64
C GLU A 12 3.12 15.35 -4.59
N SER A 13 3.27 15.69 -3.31
CA SER A 13 2.64 14.97 -2.19
C SER A 13 1.14 15.21 -2.08
N PHE A 14 0.59 16.19 -2.80
CA PHE A 14 -0.84 16.49 -2.85
C PHE A 14 -1.29 16.79 -4.28
N LEU A 15 -2.32 16.10 -4.75
CA LEU A 15 -2.99 16.43 -6.01
C LEU A 15 -4.51 16.40 -5.83
N PHE A 16 -5.19 17.37 -6.45
CA PHE A 16 -6.64 17.45 -6.53
C PHE A 16 -7.09 17.47 -7.99
N TYR A 17 -7.99 16.55 -8.33
CA TYR A 17 -8.56 16.38 -9.65
C TYR A 17 -10.04 16.74 -9.62
N LYS A 18 -10.42 17.74 -10.41
CA LYS A 18 -11.82 18.15 -10.61
C LYS A 18 -12.08 18.42 -12.08
N GLU A 19 -13.05 17.71 -12.67
CA GLU A 19 -13.51 17.91 -14.05
C GLU A 19 -12.37 17.96 -15.09
N GLY A 20 -11.37 17.08 -14.96
CA GLY A 20 -10.20 17.03 -15.84
C GLY A 20 -9.14 18.09 -15.56
N THR A 21 -9.36 18.99 -14.61
CA THR A 21 -8.37 19.96 -14.15
C THR A 21 -7.63 19.42 -12.93
N LYS A 22 -6.30 19.59 -12.93
CA LYS A 22 -5.39 19.21 -11.85
C LYS A 22 -4.98 20.46 -11.07
N PHE A 23 -5.04 20.36 -9.75
CA PHE A 23 -4.58 21.36 -8.80
C PHE A 23 -3.58 20.71 -7.83
N ASP A 24 -2.53 21.43 -7.47
CA ASP A 24 -1.50 21.01 -6.51
C ASP A 24 -1.57 21.80 -5.18
N ASN A 25 -2.48 22.76 -5.09
CA ASN A 25 -2.68 23.59 -3.91
C ASN A 25 -3.82 23.04 -3.02
N PRO A 26 -3.52 22.62 -1.77
CA PRO A 26 -4.52 22.13 -0.82
C PRO A 26 -5.62 23.14 -0.49
N GLU A 27 -5.33 24.44 -0.48
CA GLU A 27 -6.32 25.47 -0.15
C GLU A 27 -7.43 25.58 -1.21
N VAL A 28 -7.09 25.33 -2.47
CA VAL A 28 -8.06 25.31 -3.57
C VAL A 28 -9.01 24.12 -3.40
N ALA A 29 -8.45 22.94 -3.14
CA ALA A 29 -9.24 21.74 -2.86
C ALA A 29 -10.13 21.93 -1.62
N PHE A 30 -9.59 22.48 -0.55
CA PHE A 30 -10.32 22.71 0.69
C PHE A 30 -11.46 23.72 0.54
N HIS A 31 -11.24 24.80 -0.23
CA HIS A 31 -12.30 25.73 -0.58
C HIS A 31 -13.40 25.05 -1.39
N ASP A 32 -13.02 24.25 -2.39
CA ASP A 32 -13.96 23.56 -3.27
C ASP A 32 -14.82 22.52 -2.53
N MET A 33 -14.21 21.69 -1.67
CA MET A 33 -14.90 20.69 -0.85
C MET A 33 -15.93 21.33 0.09
N ARG A 34 -15.64 22.51 0.64
CA ARG A 34 -16.60 23.23 1.50
C ARG A 34 -17.85 23.68 0.73
N LEU A 35 -17.70 24.03 -0.54
CA LEU A 35 -18.82 24.41 -1.40
C LEU A 35 -19.62 23.20 -1.87
N HIS A 36 -18.93 22.10 -2.18
CA HIS A 36 -19.49 20.90 -2.81
C HIS A 36 -19.55 19.69 -1.87
N TRP A 37 -19.89 19.90 -0.60
CA TRP A 37 -19.85 18.86 0.45
C TRP A 37 -20.78 17.65 0.23
N LYS A 38 -21.71 17.73 -0.72
CA LYS A 38 -22.63 16.64 -1.07
C LYS A 38 -22.12 15.76 -2.23
N GLU A 39 -21.05 16.16 -2.89
CA GLU A 39 -20.46 15.40 -3.99
C GLU A 39 -19.57 14.29 -3.43
N ASP A 40 -19.54 13.14 -4.12
CA ASP A 40 -18.69 12.04 -3.74
C ASP A 40 -17.21 12.42 -3.88
N CYS A 41 -16.45 12.17 -2.81
CA CYS A 41 -15.03 12.47 -2.77
C CYS A 41 -14.23 11.17 -2.74
N TYR A 42 -13.42 10.97 -3.78
CA TYR A 42 -12.52 9.81 -3.90
C TYR A 42 -11.12 10.23 -3.44
N VAL A 43 -10.56 9.50 -2.48
CA VAL A 43 -9.25 9.79 -1.88
C VAL A 43 -8.33 8.58 -2.07
N GLU A 44 -7.13 8.85 -2.56
CA GLU A 44 -6.03 7.92 -2.70
C GLU A 44 -4.92 8.29 -1.72
N LEU A 45 -4.41 7.30 -1.00
CA LEU A 45 -3.34 7.45 -0.02
C LEU A 45 -2.15 6.60 -0.45
N ASP A 46 -1.01 7.25 -0.68
CA ASP A 46 0.24 6.66 -1.11
C ASP A 46 1.27 6.75 0.01
N PHE A 47 1.47 5.65 0.71
CA PHE A 47 2.41 5.52 1.82
C PHE A 47 3.01 4.12 1.88
N PRO A 48 4.15 3.91 2.57
CA PRO A 48 4.73 2.58 2.68
C PRO A 48 3.73 1.57 3.25
N ASN A 49 3.52 0.45 2.56
CA ASN A 49 2.53 -0.58 2.91
C ASN A 49 1.07 -0.08 2.92
N ALA A 50 0.74 0.90 2.08
CA ALA A 50 -0.61 1.48 2.01
C ALA A 50 -1.67 0.43 1.68
N TYR A 51 -1.47 -0.36 0.62
CA TYR A 51 -2.44 -1.37 0.21
C TYR A 51 -2.72 -2.40 1.33
N LYS A 52 -1.66 -2.98 1.92
CA LYS A 52 -1.77 -3.89 3.07
C LYS A 52 -2.55 -3.28 4.25
N SER A 53 -2.26 -2.02 4.58
CA SER A 53 -2.95 -1.30 5.65
C SER A 53 -4.42 -1.09 5.32
N MET A 54 -4.72 -0.65 4.09
CA MET A 54 -6.09 -0.36 3.65
C MET A 54 -6.95 -1.64 3.55
N VAL A 55 -6.37 -2.76 3.10
CA VAL A 55 -7.01 -4.09 3.12
C VAL A 55 -7.28 -4.54 4.54
N SER A 56 -6.30 -4.40 5.45
CA SER A 56 -6.44 -4.80 6.87
C SER A 56 -7.60 -4.08 7.57
N PHE A 57 -7.80 -2.79 7.27
CA PHE A 57 -8.91 -2.00 7.80
C PHE A 57 -10.20 -2.07 6.97
N ALA A 58 -10.19 -2.81 5.85
CA ALA A 58 -11.32 -2.93 4.92
C ALA A 58 -11.88 -1.56 4.46
N VAL A 59 -10.99 -0.61 4.18
CA VAL A 59 -11.36 0.77 3.76
C VAL A 59 -11.25 1.00 2.25
N LEU A 60 -10.77 0.01 1.48
CA LEU A 60 -10.73 0.11 0.02
C LEU A 60 -12.13 -0.07 -0.58
N GLU A 61 -12.50 0.86 -1.45
CA GLU A 61 -13.75 0.82 -2.23
C GLU A 61 -13.45 0.67 -3.71
N LYS A 62 -14.35 0.02 -4.46
CA LYS A 62 -14.20 -0.13 -5.91
C LYS A 62 -14.39 1.23 -6.59
N ASN A 63 -13.41 1.65 -7.39
CA ASN A 63 -13.49 2.90 -8.15
C ASN A 63 -14.54 2.81 -9.28
N PRO A 64 -15.63 3.59 -9.27
CA PRO A 64 -16.67 3.53 -10.30
C PRO A 64 -16.25 4.19 -11.63
N TYR A 65 -15.17 4.97 -11.64
CA TYR A 65 -14.65 5.65 -12.84
C TYR A 65 -13.49 4.89 -13.50
N TYR A 66 -13.11 3.74 -12.95
CA TYR A 66 -12.09 2.89 -13.54
C TYR A 66 -12.68 2.16 -14.76
N ILE A 67 -12.22 2.52 -15.96
CA ILE A 67 -12.59 1.85 -17.21
C ILE A 67 -11.58 0.72 -17.40
N SER A 68 -11.99 -0.49 -17.05
CA SER A 68 -11.20 -1.72 -17.18
C SER A 68 -10.87 -1.99 -18.66
N GLU A 69 -9.68 -1.61 -19.11
CA GLU A 69 -8.97 -2.33 -20.17
C GLU A 69 -8.07 -3.39 -19.52
N VAL A 70 -8.63 -4.56 -19.18
CA VAL A 70 -7.97 -5.89 -19.09
C VAL A 70 -6.76 -6.05 -18.12
N GLU A 71 -6.23 -5.01 -17.48
CA GLU A 71 -5.00 -5.07 -16.64
C GLU A 71 -5.26 -5.33 -15.14
N GLU A 72 -6.52 -5.46 -14.70
CA GLU A 72 -6.90 -5.50 -13.27
C GLU A 72 -6.55 -6.82 -12.56
N MET A 73 -6.30 -7.93 -13.28
CA MET A 73 -5.93 -9.21 -12.66
C MET A 73 -4.43 -9.32 -12.36
N GLU A 74 -3.57 -8.97 -13.32
CA GLU A 74 -2.12 -9.14 -13.15
C GLU A 74 -1.56 -8.20 -12.07
N VAL A 75 -1.98 -6.93 -12.05
CA VAL A 75 -1.48 -5.95 -11.04
C VAL A 75 -1.92 -6.32 -9.63
N VAL A 76 -3.14 -6.85 -9.47
CA VAL A 76 -3.64 -7.28 -8.17
C VAL A 76 -2.96 -8.57 -7.72
N GLU A 77 -2.71 -9.53 -8.61
CA GLU A 77 -1.96 -10.75 -8.29
C GLU A 77 -0.52 -10.44 -7.87
N GLU A 78 0.19 -9.58 -8.61
CA GLU A 78 1.56 -9.18 -8.26
C GLU A 78 1.65 -8.48 -6.90
N GLU A 79 0.72 -7.55 -6.61
CA GLU A 79 0.64 -6.88 -5.31
C GLU A 79 0.31 -7.88 -4.18
N LEU A 80 -0.63 -8.81 -4.39
CA LEU A 80 -0.97 -9.84 -3.39
C LEU A 80 0.20 -10.78 -3.10
N ASP A 81 0.96 -11.18 -4.12
CA ASP A 81 2.14 -12.02 -3.95
C ASP A 81 3.25 -11.29 -3.19
N SER A 82 3.43 -9.99 -3.46
CA SER A 82 4.36 -9.15 -2.70
C SER A 82 4.01 -9.10 -1.20
N ILE A 83 2.73 -8.98 -0.87
CA ILE A 83 2.26 -8.94 0.53
C ILE A 83 2.44 -10.30 1.20
N GLN A 84 2.09 -11.38 0.50
CA GLN A 84 2.28 -12.74 1.03
C GLN A 84 3.75 -12.97 1.37
N LYS A 85 4.65 -12.57 0.46
CA LYS A 85 6.09 -12.66 0.66
C LYS A 85 6.56 -11.84 1.86
N GLU A 86 6.10 -10.60 2.00
CA GLU A 86 6.44 -9.79 3.17
C GLU A 86 5.94 -10.38 4.50
N VAL A 87 4.73 -10.92 4.52
CA VAL A 87 4.16 -11.57 5.71
C VAL A 87 4.98 -12.80 6.08
N LEU A 88 5.35 -13.64 5.11
CA LEU A 88 6.21 -14.80 5.31
C LEU A 88 7.60 -14.41 5.84
N ILE A 89 8.21 -13.37 5.26
CA ILE A 89 9.51 -12.84 5.73
C ILE A 89 9.39 -12.34 7.18
N SER A 90 8.32 -11.64 7.50
CA SER A 90 8.08 -11.15 8.87
C SER A 90 7.88 -12.29 9.86
N GLN A 91 7.18 -13.36 9.48
CA GLN A 91 7.00 -14.56 10.30
C GLN A 91 8.32 -15.29 10.51
N LEU A 92 9.09 -15.53 9.45
CA LEU A 92 10.41 -16.16 9.53
C LEU A 92 11.35 -15.37 10.45
N LYS A 93 11.38 -14.04 10.34
CA LYS A 93 12.18 -13.18 11.23
C LYS A 93 11.76 -13.32 12.70
N SER A 94 10.46 -13.45 12.97
CA SER A 94 9.96 -13.72 14.32
C SER A 94 10.41 -15.10 14.83
N GLU A 95 10.27 -16.15 14.04
CA GLU A 95 10.67 -17.50 14.44
C GLU A 95 12.20 -17.64 14.60
N ILE A 96 12.98 -16.90 13.82
CA ILE A 96 14.44 -16.82 13.98
C ILE A 96 14.78 -16.19 15.33
N ASN A 97 14.08 -15.13 15.74
CA ASN A 97 14.28 -14.52 17.06
C ASN A 97 13.93 -15.52 18.16
N ASP A 98 12.82 -16.26 18.04
CA ASP A 98 12.43 -17.28 19.02
C ASP A 98 13.48 -18.40 19.11
N ALA A 99 14.03 -18.84 17.97
CA ALA A 99 15.09 -19.86 17.93
C ALA A 99 16.39 -19.36 18.57
N LEU A 100 16.72 -18.07 18.43
CA LEU A 100 17.85 -17.44 19.12
C LEU A 100 17.63 -17.40 20.63
N GLU A 101 16.43 -17.02 21.08
CA GLU A 101 16.06 -17.01 22.50
C GLU A 101 16.12 -18.40 23.12
N SER A 102 15.69 -19.44 22.38
CA SER A 102 15.77 -20.83 22.82
C SER A 102 17.14 -21.50 22.61
N MET A 103 18.13 -20.76 22.10
CA MET A 103 19.47 -21.26 21.72
C MET A 103 19.42 -22.48 20.76
N ASP A 104 18.37 -22.59 19.96
CA ASP A 104 18.20 -23.70 19.01
C ASP A 104 18.93 -23.38 17.70
N SER A 105 20.20 -23.77 17.66
CA SER A 105 21.08 -23.53 16.51
C SER A 105 20.64 -24.28 15.26
N GLN A 106 19.97 -25.42 15.40
CA GLN A 106 19.51 -26.20 14.25
C GLN A 106 18.31 -25.50 13.59
N ARG A 107 17.32 -25.14 14.40
CA ARG A 107 16.14 -24.40 13.93
C ARG A 107 16.50 -23.02 13.39
N PHE A 108 17.46 -22.33 14.01
CA PHE A 108 17.98 -21.05 13.50
C PHE A 108 18.56 -21.19 12.09
N MET A 109 19.40 -22.20 11.85
CA MET A 109 20.02 -22.42 10.54
C MET A 109 18.98 -22.77 9.46
N GLU A 110 18.00 -23.62 9.80
CA GLU A 110 16.90 -23.97 8.88
C GLU A 110 16.07 -22.75 8.49
N LEU A 111 15.65 -21.94 9.46
CA LEU A 111 14.85 -20.74 9.23
C LEU A 111 15.63 -19.65 8.48
N THR A 112 16.92 -19.48 8.78
CA THR A 112 17.77 -18.49 8.10
C THR A 112 18.03 -18.87 6.64
N ASN A 113 18.20 -20.17 6.34
CA ASN A 113 18.34 -20.62 4.96
C ASN A 113 17.04 -20.41 4.18
N ARG A 114 15.89 -20.73 4.79
CA ARG A 114 14.59 -20.49 4.17
C ARG A 114 14.30 -19.02 3.93
N LEU A 115 14.75 -18.14 4.83
CA LEU A 115 14.65 -16.69 4.65
C LEU A 115 15.49 -16.22 3.45
N LYS A 116 16.72 -16.73 3.28
CA LYS A 116 17.57 -16.41 2.13
C LYS A 116 16.97 -16.85 0.81
N GLU A 117 16.43 -18.07 0.75
CA GLU A 117 15.76 -18.58 -0.45
C GLU A 117 14.58 -17.67 -0.84
N LEU A 118 13.81 -17.19 0.14
CA LEU A 118 12.70 -16.25 -0.09
C LEU A 118 13.15 -14.82 -0.46
N GLU A 119 14.32 -14.36 -0.02
CA GLU A 119 14.85 -13.03 -0.37
C GLU A 119 15.58 -13.01 -1.73
N ASP A 120 16.12 -14.15 -2.18
CA ASP A 120 16.81 -14.31 -3.48
C ASP A 120 15.86 -14.57 -4.67
N GLU A 121 14.62 -14.99 -4.40
CA GLU A 121 13.52 -15.13 -5.37
C GLU A 121 12.90 -13.77 -5.72
#